data_AF-A0A0C9U449-F1
#
_entry.id   AF-A0A0C9U449-F1
#
_cell.length_a   1.000
_cell.length_b   1.000
_cell.length_c   1.000
_cell.angle_alpha   90.00
_cell.angle_beta   90.00
_cell.angle_gamma   90.00
#
_symmetry.space_group_name_H-M   'P 1'
#
loop_
_entity.id
_entity.type
_entity.pdbx_description
1 polymer ?
#
loop_
_entity_poly.entity_id
_entity_poly.type
_entity_poly.pdbx_seq_one_letter_code
_entity_poly.pdbx_strand_id
1 'polypeptide(L)'
;MKLGLPSDYPHADHAALGITDHALIEGELRVGQAHDALKKLCTLLGLKSFIVRRKRQNPRYTITTCTEEEIQKVEGHVKKWRKVWRKPIPEEHRAWWQLRQLRQEDCVMLLEWMADLAYWKAMGERRAAEAREHGSGPRELPWIWKIELDLEGESDEEIEGVVEGLTREAIRLEWLHSKASYEQWEEETRLLKAEGDHVGRSFRWLKEEWVRR
;
A
#
# COMPACT_ATOMS: atom_id res chain seq x y z
N MET A 1 -2.01 18.22 -25.12
CA MET A 1 -2.79 19.43 -24.82
C MET A 1 -2.20 20.02 -23.55
N LYS A 2 -1.63 21.23 -23.61
CA LYS A 2 -1.16 21.93 -22.39
C LYS A 2 -2.39 22.50 -21.67
N LEU A 3 -2.41 22.40 -20.34
CA LEU A 3 -3.59 22.75 -19.53
C LEU A 3 -3.69 24.26 -19.28
N GLY A 4 -2.67 25.03 -19.65
CA GLY A 4 -2.63 26.48 -19.42
C GLY A 4 -2.35 26.82 -17.96
N LEU A 5 -1.60 25.96 -17.26
CA LEU A 5 -1.23 26.19 -15.88
C LEU A 5 -0.13 27.26 -15.80
N PRO A 6 0.01 27.99 -14.69
CA PRO A 6 1.11 28.95 -14.52
C PRO A 6 2.51 28.37 -14.84
N SER A 7 2.75 27.11 -14.48
CA SER A 7 3.94 26.34 -14.84
C SER A 7 4.14 26.01 -16.33
N ASP A 8 3.13 26.17 -17.18
CA ASP A 8 3.23 26.00 -18.63
C ASP A 8 3.91 27.23 -19.29
N TYR A 9 3.99 28.36 -18.56
CA TYR A 9 4.60 29.61 -19.00
C TYR A 9 6.00 29.80 -18.38
N PRO A 10 6.96 30.39 -19.13
CA PRO A 10 8.26 30.76 -18.57
C PRO A 10 8.11 31.73 -17.40
N HIS A 11 8.93 31.54 -16.36
CA HIS A 11 8.82 32.37 -15.15
C HIS A 11 9.05 33.86 -15.41
N ALA A 12 9.89 34.21 -16.39
CA ALA A 12 10.11 35.58 -16.83
C ALA A 12 8.82 36.30 -17.26
N ASP A 13 7.83 35.54 -17.75
CA ASP A 13 6.56 36.09 -18.21
C ASP A 13 5.51 36.16 -17.09
N HIS A 14 5.78 35.56 -15.91
CA HIS A 14 4.78 35.47 -14.84
C HIS A 14 4.40 36.84 -14.27
N ALA A 15 5.39 37.73 -14.11
CA ALA A 15 5.16 39.10 -13.66
C ALA A 15 4.42 39.94 -14.72
N ALA A 16 4.78 39.77 -16.00
CA ALA A 16 4.13 40.46 -17.11
C ALA A 16 2.67 40.01 -17.31
N LEU A 17 2.37 38.74 -17.02
CA LEU A 17 1.04 38.14 -17.14
C LEU A 17 0.20 38.26 -15.86
N GLY A 18 0.76 38.77 -14.76
CA GLY A 18 0.06 38.88 -13.47
C GLY A 18 -0.29 37.54 -12.82
N ILE A 19 0.44 36.47 -13.15
CA ILE A 19 0.18 35.09 -12.69
C ILE A 19 1.12 34.63 -11.57
N THR A 20 1.91 35.53 -10.99
CA THR A 20 2.89 35.22 -9.92
C THR A 20 2.23 34.53 -8.73
N ASP A 21 1.11 35.06 -8.24
CA ASP A 21 0.42 34.51 -7.07
C ASP A 21 -0.19 33.14 -7.39
N HIS A 22 -0.70 32.98 -8.62
CA HIS A 22 -1.24 31.71 -9.10
C HIS A 22 -0.15 30.65 -9.24
N ALA A 23 1.06 31.03 -9.66
CA ALA A 23 2.21 30.14 -9.71
C ALA A 23 2.64 29.66 -8.31
N LEU A 24 2.57 30.54 -7.30
CA LEU A 24 2.83 30.17 -5.91
C LEU A 24 1.82 29.13 -5.40
N ILE A 25 0.52 29.40 -5.60
CA ILE A 25 -0.56 28.49 -5.21
C ILE A 25 -0.43 27.14 -5.94
N GLU A 26 -0.13 27.16 -7.25
CA GLU A 26 0.09 25.93 -8.01
C GLU A 26 1.24 25.10 -7.41
N GLY A 27 2.33 25.76 -7.02
CA GLY A 27 3.47 25.12 -6.38
C GLY A 27 3.12 24.42 -5.07
N GLU A 28 2.38 25.10 -4.18
CA GLU A 28 1.90 24.51 -2.93
C GLU A 28 1.01 23.29 -3.18
N LEU A 29 0.09 23.38 -4.16
CA LEU A 29 -0.75 22.26 -4.55
C LEU A 29 0.07 21.07 -5.07
N ARG A 30 1.14 21.31 -5.83
CA ARG A 30 2.04 20.26 -6.32
C ARG A 30 2.82 19.59 -5.19
N VAL A 31 3.25 20.36 -4.19
CA VAL A 31 3.87 19.81 -2.97
C VAL A 31 2.87 18.92 -2.23
N GLY A 32 1.62 19.38 -2.06
CA GLY A 32 0.55 18.55 -1.48
C GLY A 32 0.31 17.26 -2.28
N GLN A 33 0.24 17.35 -3.61
CA GLN A 33 0.10 16.18 -4.49
C GLN A 33 1.28 15.21 -4.36
N ALA A 34 2.50 15.71 -4.15
CA ALA A 34 3.66 14.87 -3.90
C ALA A 34 3.47 14.11 -2.58
N HIS A 35 3.17 14.79 -1.47
CA HIS A 35 2.91 14.13 -0.18
C HIS A 35 1.78 13.09 -0.28
N ASP A 36 0.68 13.40 -0.96
CA ASP A 36 -0.39 12.44 -1.22
C ASP A 36 0.09 11.22 -2.02
N ALA A 37 0.94 11.43 -3.02
CA ALA A 37 1.52 10.34 -3.81
C ALA A 37 2.45 9.48 -2.96
N LEU A 38 3.24 10.07 -2.06
CA LEU A 38 4.10 9.37 -1.11
C LEU A 38 3.29 8.52 -0.14
N LYS A 39 2.25 9.09 0.46
CA LYS A 39 1.34 8.38 1.36
C LYS A 39 0.68 7.18 0.67
N LYS A 40 0.23 7.37 -0.58
CA LYS A 40 -0.32 6.28 -1.40
C LYS A 40 0.72 5.21 -1.73
N LEU A 41 1.98 5.59 -1.99
CA LEU A 41 3.06 4.64 -2.20
C LEU A 41 3.32 3.79 -0.95
N CYS A 42 3.44 4.40 0.23
CA CYS A 42 3.62 3.70 1.49
C CYS A 42 2.45 2.74 1.77
N THR A 43 1.21 3.21 1.58
CA THR A 43 0.00 2.38 1.72
C THR A 43 0.03 1.15 0.79
N LEU A 44 0.38 1.35 -0.48
CA LEU A 44 0.45 0.26 -1.46
C LEU A 44 1.59 -0.72 -1.17
N LEU A 45 2.76 -0.24 -0.73
CA LEU A 45 3.88 -1.10 -0.33
C LEU A 45 3.52 -1.90 0.93
N GLY A 46 2.79 -1.30 1.87
CA GLY A 46 2.23 -1.97 3.04
C GLY A 46 1.25 -3.07 2.63
N LEU A 47 0.28 -2.75 1.75
CA LEU A 47 -0.66 -3.74 1.21
C LEU A 47 0.06 -4.89 0.47
N LYS A 48 1.05 -4.57 -0.36
CA LYS A 48 1.86 -5.58 -1.05
C LYS A 48 2.56 -6.50 -0.07
N SER A 49 3.17 -5.94 0.98
CA SER A 49 3.85 -6.69 2.03
C SER A 49 2.89 -7.68 2.72
N PHE A 50 1.65 -7.25 2.96
CA PHE A 50 0.61 -8.05 3.56
C PHE A 50 0.14 -9.20 2.65
N ILE A 51 -0.15 -8.94 1.37
CA ILE A 51 -0.56 -9.98 0.41
C ILE A 51 0.54 -11.04 0.25
N VAL A 52 1.81 -10.61 0.16
CA VAL A 52 2.96 -11.52 0.08
C VAL A 52 3.07 -12.38 1.33
N ARG A 53 2.86 -11.82 2.52
CA ARG A 53 2.83 -12.59 3.78
C ARG A 53 1.73 -13.66 3.77
N ARG A 54 0.50 -13.27 3.43
CA ARG A 54 -0.64 -14.18 3.37
C ARG A 54 -0.40 -15.34 2.40
N LYS A 55 0.19 -15.05 1.24
CA LYS A 55 0.61 -16.05 0.24
C LYS A 55 1.64 -17.03 0.81
N ARG A 56 2.66 -16.54 1.53
CA ARG A 56 3.68 -17.40 2.16
C ARG A 56 3.12 -18.32 3.25
N GLN A 57 2.15 -17.83 4.03
CA GLN A 57 1.54 -18.61 5.12
C GLN A 57 0.55 -19.68 4.63
N ASN A 58 0.00 -19.52 3.43
CA ASN A 58 -1.00 -20.43 2.86
C ASN A 58 -0.55 -21.06 1.53
N PRO A 59 0.54 -21.85 1.51
CA PRO A 59 1.11 -22.38 0.27
C PRO A 59 0.23 -23.44 -0.43
N ARG A 60 -0.78 -24.00 0.26
CA ARG A 60 -1.70 -25.03 -0.27
C ARG A 60 -2.94 -24.47 -0.98
N TYR A 61 -3.13 -23.16 -1.02
CA TYR A 61 -4.29 -22.57 -1.68
C TYR A 61 -4.09 -22.51 -3.20
N THR A 62 -5.05 -23.01 -3.98
CA THR A 62 -5.14 -22.92 -5.45
C THR A 62 -5.28 -21.47 -5.98
N ILE A 63 -5.29 -20.47 -5.08
CA ILE A 63 -5.39 -19.02 -5.29
C ILE A 63 -4.01 -18.42 -5.63
N THR A 64 -3.04 -19.24 -6.04
CA THR A 64 -1.70 -18.77 -6.43
C THR A 64 -1.75 -17.80 -7.61
N THR A 65 -2.67 -18.00 -8.56
CA THR A 65 -2.88 -17.08 -9.70
C THR A 65 -3.56 -15.78 -9.27
N CYS A 66 -4.67 -15.83 -8.52
CA CYS A 66 -5.38 -14.61 -8.09
C CYS A 66 -4.53 -13.72 -7.19
N THR A 67 -3.79 -14.30 -6.23
CA THR A 67 -2.87 -13.53 -5.38
C THR A 67 -1.69 -12.96 -6.15
N GLU A 68 -1.19 -13.67 -7.17
CA GLU A 68 -0.14 -13.15 -8.05
C GLU A 68 -0.66 -11.99 -8.90
N GLU A 69 -1.87 -12.10 -9.44
CA GLU A 69 -2.54 -11.01 -10.16
C GLU A 69 -2.79 -9.79 -9.26
N GLU A 70 -3.19 -9.99 -8.00
CA GLU A 70 -3.32 -8.92 -7.01
C GLU A 70 -1.98 -8.24 -6.73
N ILE A 71 -0.90 -9.01 -6.54
CA ILE A 71 0.46 -8.48 -6.37
C ILE A 71 0.86 -7.65 -7.61
N GLN A 72 0.58 -8.15 -8.81
CA GLN A 72 0.88 -7.44 -10.06
C GLN A 72 0.07 -6.14 -10.22
N LYS A 73 -1.22 -6.15 -9.82
CA LYS A 73 -2.07 -4.95 -9.82
C LYS A 73 -1.51 -3.89 -8.86
N VAL A 74 -1.16 -4.28 -7.63
CA VAL A 74 -0.57 -3.38 -6.65
C VAL A 74 0.78 -2.85 -7.14
N GLU A 75 1.62 -3.69 -7.73
CA GLU A 75 2.89 -3.26 -8.35
C GLU A 75 2.68 -2.25 -9.49
N GLY A 76 1.65 -2.45 -10.33
CA GLY A 76 1.23 -1.49 -11.35
C GLY A 76 0.86 -0.13 -10.75
N HIS A 77 0.14 -0.13 -9.63
CA HIS A 77 -0.20 1.09 -8.90
C HIS A 77 1.03 1.76 -8.26
N VAL A 78 1.96 1.00 -7.67
CA VAL A 78 3.23 1.53 -7.15
C VAL A 78 4.00 2.23 -8.27
N LYS A 79 4.13 1.60 -9.44
CA LYS A 79 4.79 2.22 -10.61
C LYS A 79 4.09 3.49 -11.06
N LYS A 80 2.75 3.53 -11.04
CA LYS A 80 1.96 4.72 -11.37
C LYS A 80 2.26 5.88 -10.41
N TRP A 81 2.14 5.66 -9.10
CA TRP A 81 2.34 6.72 -8.11
C TRP A 81 3.80 7.18 -8.02
N ARG A 82 4.75 6.29 -8.30
CA ARG A 82 6.17 6.66 -8.47
C ARG A 82 6.36 7.65 -9.61
N LYS A 83 5.65 7.47 -10.73
CA LYS A 83 5.68 8.44 -11.85
C LYS A 83 5.07 9.78 -11.46
N VAL A 84 4.03 9.77 -10.63
CA VAL A 84 3.41 11.02 -10.12
C VAL A 84 4.39 11.78 -9.24
N TRP A 85 5.08 11.10 -8.32
CA TRP A 85 6.12 11.71 -7.49
C TRP A 85 7.29 12.29 -8.29
N ARG A 86 7.70 11.60 -9.37
CA ARG A 86 8.79 12.07 -10.26
C ARG A 86 8.45 13.25 -11.15
N LYS A 87 7.20 13.73 -11.14
CA LYS A 87 6.87 14.89 -11.97
C LYS A 87 7.68 16.10 -11.52
N PRO A 88 8.28 16.85 -12.45
CA PRO A 88 9.10 18.00 -12.10
C PRO A 88 8.24 19.04 -11.38
N ILE A 89 8.62 19.38 -10.16
CA ILE A 89 8.14 20.57 -9.46
C ILE A 89 9.14 21.69 -9.75
N PRO A 90 8.69 22.92 -10.06
CA PRO A 90 9.60 24.03 -10.36
C PRO A 90 10.62 24.24 -9.23
N GLU A 91 11.90 24.44 -9.59
CA GLU A 91 13.06 24.53 -8.67
C GLU A 91 12.96 25.67 -7.64
N GLU A 92 12.09 26.65 -7.90
CA GLU A 92 11.95 27.86 -7.11
C GLU A 92 11.16 27.65 -5.80
N HIS A 93 10.45 26.52 -5.66
CA HIS A 93 9.79 26.20 -4.40
C HIS A 93 10.81 25.68 -3.39
N ARG A 94 11.07 26.49 -2.35
CA ARG A 94 11.96 26.15 -1.23
C ARG A 94 11.65 24.79 -0.58
N ALA A 95 10.38 24.40 -0.58
CA ALA A 95 9.91 23.10 -0.09
C ALA A 95 10.37 21.92 -0.97
N TRP A 96 10.63 22.13 -2.26
CA TRP A 96 11.10 21.08 -3.16
C TRP A 96 12.53 20.63 -2.87
N TRP A 97 13.40 21.54 -2.43
CA TRP A 97 14.76 21.18 -1.99
C TRP A 97 14.76 20.20 -0.81
N GLN A 98 13.65 20.11 -0.08
CA GLN A 98 13.46 19.14 1.01
C GLN A 98 12.91 17.79 0.51
N LEU A 99 12.29 17.75 -0.68
CA LEU A 99 11.72 16.53 -1.25
C LEU A 99 12.81 15.70 -1.94
N ARG A 100 13.27 14.66 -1.24
CA ARG A 100 14.27 13.71 -1.75
C ARG A 100 13.81 13.02 -3.04
N GLN A 101 14.75 12.81 -3.95
CA GLN A 101 14.49 12.00 -5.15
C GLN A 101 14.18 10.56 -4.76
N LEU A 102 13.02 10.06 -5.18
CA LEU A 102 12.58 8.70 -4.91
C LEU A 102 13.29 7.70 -5.83
N ARG A 103 14.18 6.90 -5.23
CA ARG A 103 14.91 5.84 -5.90
C ARG A 103 14.15 4.52 -5.82
N GLN A 104 14.60 3.52 -6.59
CA GLN A 104 13.98 2.19 -6.56
C GLN A 104 14.27 1.47 -5.25
N GLU A 105 15.45 1.69 -4.67
CA GLU A 105 15.88 1.20 -3.35
C GLU A 105 15.04 1.74 -2.20
N ASP A 106 14.39 2.89 -2.37
CA ASP A 106 13.50 3.44 -1.34
C ASP A 106 12.15 2.71 -1.29
N CYS A 107 11.74 2.06 -2.39
CA CYS A 107 10.45 1.38 -2.51
C CYS A 107 10.50 -0.06 -1.98
N VAL A 108 10.97 -0.25 -0.75
CA VAL A 108 11.05 -1.57 -0.11
C VAL A 108 9.76 -1.87 0.65
N MET A 109 9.32 -3.13 0.60
CA MET A 109 8.18 -3.59 1.39
C MET A 109 8.60 -3.72 2.86
N LEU A 110 7.75 -3.25 3.78
CA LEU A 110 8.00 -3.31 5.22
C LEU A 110 8.38 -4.72 5.70
N LEU A 111 7.66 -5.75 5.21
CA LEU A 111 7.94 -7.16 5.52
C LEU A 111 9.34 -7.63 5.06
N GLU A 112 9.81 -7.15 3.92
CA GLU A 112 11.14 -7.53 3.38
C GLU A 112 12.24 -6.91 4.24
N TRP A 113 12.06 -5.65 4.64
CA TRP A 113 12.96 -4.98 5.58
C TRP A 113 12.99 -5.68 6.94
N MET A 114 11.83 -6.02 7.52
CA MET A 114 11.77 -6.76 8.80
C MET A 114 12.47 -8.12 8.72
N ALA A 115 12.34 -8.83 7.58
CA ALA A 115 13.00 -10.11 7.39
C ALA A 115 14.53 -9.98 7.30
N ASP A 116 15.03 -8.93 6.64
CA ASP A 116 16.46 -8.60 6.59
C ASP A 116 16.99 -8.25 7.99
N LEU A 117 16.27 -7.40 8.73
CA LEU A 117 16.62 -7.04 10.10
C LEU A 117 16.71 -8.27 11.01
N ALA A 118 15.70 -9.15 10.96
CA ALA A 118 15.67 -10.39 11.74
C ALA A 118 16.83 -11.34 11.37
N TYR A 119 17.15 -11.44 10.07
CA TYR A 119 18.29 -12.24 9.60
C TYR A 119 19.62 -11.75 10.19
N TRP A 120 19.87 -10.44 10.15
CA TRP A 120 21.12 -9.87 10.67
C TRP A 120 21.22 -9.96 12.20
N LYS A 121 20.11 -9.80 12.92
CA LYS A 121 20.07 -10.06 14.37
C LYS A 121 20.44 -11.50 14.71
N ALA A 122 19.92 -12.47 13.96
CA ALA A 122 20.26 -13.88 14.15
C ALA A 122 21.74 -14.20 13.83
N MET A 123 22.34 -13.47 12.87
CA MET A 123 23.75 -13.62 12.50
C MET A 123 24.73 -12.98 13.50
N GLY A 124 24.24 -12.07 14.36
CA GLY A 124 24.99 -11.42 15.42
C GLY A 124 25.64 -10.09 14.98
N GLU A 125 25.73 -9.16 15.94
CA GLU A 125 26.16 -7.76 15.71
C GLU A 125 27.53 -7.65 15.04
N ARG A 126 28.49 -8.51 15.41
CA ARG A 126 29.85 -8.48 14.85
C ARG A 126 29.85 -8.75 13.34
N ARG A 127 29.07 -9.74 12.88
CA ARG A 127 28.96 -10.07 11.45
C ARG A 127 28.15 -9.02 10.68
N ALA A 128 27.14 -8.43 11.32
CA ALA A 128 26.39 -7.32 10.74
C ALA A 128 27.27 -6.07 10.56
N ALA A 129 28.16 -5.77 11.52
CA ALA A 129 29.12 -4.68 11.44
C ALA A 129 30.16 -4.92 10.32
N GLU A 130 30.77 -6.11 10.26
CA GLU A 130 31.68 -6.50 9.19
C GLU A 130 31.01 -6.42 7.81
N ALA A 131 29.75 -6.85 7.70
CA ALA A 131 28.99 -6.74 6.46
C ALA A 131 28.66 -5.28 6.09
N ARG A 132 28.42 -4.38 7.07
CA ARG A 132 28.24 -2.94 6.81
C ARG A 132 29.50 -2.32 6.22
N GLU A 133 30.68 -2.69 6.72
CA GLU A 133 31.96 -2.22 6.16
C GLU A 133 32.15 -2.67 4.70
N HIS A 134 31.60 -3.84 4.34
CA HIS A 134 31.59 -4.36 2.97
C HIS A 134 30.37 -3.96 2.13
N GLY A 135 29.49 -3.09 2.65
CA GLY A 135 28.29 -2.60 1.95
C GLY A 135 27.16 -3.61 1.79
N SER A 136 27.23 -4.75 2.50
CA SER A 136 26.25 -5.84 2.45
C SER A 136 25.53 -6.06 3.79
N GLY A 137 25.57 -5.09 4.71
CA GLY A 137 24.97 -5.19 6.04
C GLY A 137 23.44 -4.99 6.07
N PRO A 138 22.83 -4.94 7.26
CA PRO A 138 21.40 -4.71 7.42
C PRO A 138 20.97 -3.42 6.75
N ARG A 139 19.89 -3.52 5.97
CA ARG A 139 19.31 -2.38 5.27
C ARG A 139 18.67 -1.42 6.26
N GLU A 140 19.00 -0.14 6.14
CA GLU A 140 18.26 0.91 6.85
C GLU A 140 16.83 1.02 6.32
N LEU A 141 15.90 1.38 7.20
CA LEU A 141 14.53 1.64 6.78
C LEU A 141 14.52 2.85 5.83
N PRO A 142 13.94 2.72 4.62
CA PRO A 142 13.88 3.83 3.68
C PRO A 142 13.20 5.08 4.26
N TRP A 143 13.70 6.26 3.87
CA TRP A 143 13.22 7.55 4.38
C TRP A 143 11.71 7.77 4.15
N ILE A 144 11.14 7.16 3.11
CA ILE A 144 9.69 7.26 2.82
C ILE A 144 8.83 6.72 3.96
N TRP A 145 9.33 5.70 4.66
CA TRP A 145 8.65 5.11 5.81
C TRP A 145 8.88 5.93 7.07
N LYS A 146 10.07 6.52 7.23
CA LYS A 146 10.36 7.43 8.34
C LYS A 146 9.42 8.65 8.34
N ILE A 147 9.10 9.19 7.16
CA ILE A 147 8.14 10.30 7.03
C ILE A 147 6.70 9.84 7.33
N GLU A 148 6.25 8.72 6.77
CA GLU A 148 4.86 8.27 6.96
C GLU A 148 4.57 7.85 8.41
N LEU A 149 5.58 7.29 9.08
CA LEU A 149 5.48 6.80 10.45
C LEU A 149 5.93 7.82 11.50
N ASP A 150 6.37 9.01 11.05
CA ASP A 150 6.88 10.10 11.91
C ASP A 150 8.05 9.67 12.83
N LEU A 151 8.97 8.86 12.29
CA LEU A 151 10.08 8.22 13.03
C LEU A 151 11.41 8.96 12.85
N GLU A 152 11.38 10.26 12.56
CA GLU A 152 12.61 11.02 12.31
C GLU A 152 13.40 11.24 13.62
N GLY A 153 14.55 10.57 13.73
CA GLY A 153 15.41 10.66 14.91
C GLY A 153 15.22 9.53 15.94
N GLU A 154 14.31 8.60 15.70
CA GLU A 154 14.11 7.41 16.54
C GLU A 154 15.21 6.36 16.35
N SER A 155 15.45 5.55 17.38
CA SER A 155 16.40 4.42 17.31
C SER A 155 15.84 3.28 16.44
N ASP A 156 16.72 2.41 15.95
CA ASP A 156 16.31 1.23 15.17
C ASP A 156 15.36 0.30 15.98
N GLU A 157 15.50 0.24 17.32
CA GLU A 157 14.59 -0.54 18.18
C GLU A 157 13.19 0.09 18.32
N GLU A 158 13.12 1.42 18.41
CA GLU A 158 11.85 2.16 18.48
C GLU A 158 11.06 2.01 17.17
N ILE A 159 11.75 2.21 16.05
CA ILE A 159 11.23 2.01 14.69
C ILE A 159 10.66 0.60 14.52
N GLU A 160 11.39 -0.42 14.97
CA GLU A 160 10.94 -1.80 14.92
C GLU A 160 9.67 -2.01 15.75
N GLY A 161 9.63 -1.49 16.98
CA GLY A 161 8.46 -1.60 17.86
C GLY A 161 7.19 -1.01 17.23
N VAL A 162 7.31 0.16 16.58
CA VAL A 162 6.19 0.79 15.86
C VAL A 162 5.74 -0.07 14.69
N VAL A 163 6.70 -0.53 13.87
CA VAL A 163 6.44 -1.38 12.70
C VAL A 163 5.79 -2.71 13.09
N GLU A 164 6.26 -3.34 14.17
CA GLU A 164 5.65 -4.55 14.73
C GLU A 164 4.22 -4.30 15.24
N GLY A 165 3.99 -3.18 15.91
CA GLY A 165 2.66 -2.76 16.37
C GLY A 165 1.66 -2.63 15.21
N LEU A 166 2.06 -1.94 14.14
CA LEU A 166 1.25 -1.79 12.92
C LEU A 166 0.99 -3.14 12.24
N THR A 167 2.02 -3.98 12.18
CA THR A 167 1.91 -5.33 11.62
C THR A 167 0.92 -6.17 12.42
N ARG A 168 0.94 -6.08 13.75
CA ARG A 168 0.00 -6.79 14.62
C ARG A 168 -1.44 -6.33 14.42
N GLU A 169 -1.66 -5.02 14.28
CA GLU A 169 -2.99 -4.48 14.03
C GLU A 169 -3.53 -4.90 12.65
N ALA A 170 -2.67 -4.91 11.62
CA ALA A 170 -3.04 -5.41 10.29
C ALA A 170 -3.50 -6.88 10.33
N ILE A 171 -2.79 -7.74 11.06
CA ILE A 171 -3.20 -9.15 11.26
C ILE A 171 -4.56 -9.23 11.99
N ARG A 172 -4.75 -8.39 13.02
CA ARG A 172 -6.01 -8.35 13.78
C ARG A 172 -7.19 -7.99 12.89
N LEU A 173 -7.04 -6.97 12.05
CA LEU A 173 -8.06 -6.55 11.09
C LEU A 173 -8.35 -7.63 10.03
N GLU A 174 -7.32 -8.32 9.53
CA GLU A 174 -7.50 -9.44 8.61
C GLU A 174 -8.31 -10.57 9.23
N TRP A 175 -7.98 -10.92 10.47
CA TRP A 175 -8.71 -11.94 11.20
C TRP A 175 -10.19 -11.55 11.38
N LEU A 176 -10.46 -10.30 11.75
CA LEU A 176 -11.83 -9.79 11.86
C LEU A 176 -12.59 -9.87 10.52
N HIS A 177 -11.95 -9.45 9.43
CA HIS A 177 -12.56 -9.53 8.10
C HIS A 177 -12.82 -10.99 7.68
N SER A 178 -11.85 -11.87 7.88
CA SER A 178 -11.97 -13.29 7.54
C SER A 178 -13.08 -13.96 8.37
N LYS A 179 -13.19 -13.59 9.65
CA LYS A 179 -14.27 -14.04 10.53
C LYS A 179 -15.63 -13.57 10.04
N ALA A 180 -15.75 -12.28 9.68
CA ALA A 180 -17.01 -11.73 9.15
C ALA A 180 -17.42 -12.41 7.83
N SER A 181 -16.47 -12.63 6.91
CA SER A 181 -16.73 -13.37 5.67
C SER A 181 -17.18 -14.80 5.93
N TYR A 182 -16.59 -15.47 6.92
CA TYR A 182 -16.99 -16.81 7.32
C TYR A 182 -18.42 -16.84 7.89
N GLU A 183 -18.75 -15.92 8.80
CA GLU A 183 -20.09 -15.80 9.38
C GLU A 183 -21.16 -15.53 8.31
N GLN A 184 -20.87 -14.63 7.36
CA GLN A 184 -21.76 -14.36 6.23
C GLN A 184 -21.97 -15.61 5.36
N TRP A 185 -20.89 -16.32 5.01
CA TRP A 185 -20.99 -17.55 4.20
C TRP A 185 -21.79 -18.64 4.91
N GLU A 186 -21.65 -18.76 6.24
CA GLU A 186 -22.43 -19.70 7.04
C GLU A 186 -23.93 -19.36 6.99
N GLU A 187 -24.27 -18.08 7.15
CA GLU A 187 -25.65 -17.60 7.05
C GLU A 187 -26.24 -17.86 5.66
N GLU A 188 -25.53 -17.49 4.59
CA GLU A 188 -25.95 -17.74 3.21
C GLU A 188 -26.19 -19.24 2.96
N THR A 189 -25.33 -20.11 3.49
CA THR A 189 -25.48 -21.56 3.35
C THR A 189 -26.72 -22.07 4.09
N ARG A 190 -27.06 -21.50 5.26
CA ARG A 190 -28.30 -21.86 5.98
C ARG A 190 -29.54 -21.40 5.21
N LEU A 191 -29.52 -20.17 4.68
CA LEU A 191 -30.62 -19.62 3.87
C LEU A 191 -30.85 -20.45 2.61
N LEU A 192 -29.78 -20.80 1.90
CA LEU A 192 -29.85 -21.60 0.67
C LEU A 192 -30.46 -22.98 0.91
N LYS A 193 -30.14 -23.63 2.03
CA LYS A 193 -30.75 -24.92 2.41
C LYS A 193 -32.25 -24.76 2.67
N ALA A 194 -32.64 -23.73 3.42
CA ALA A 194 -34.04 -23.46 3.69
C ALA A 194 -34.81 -23.16 2.39
N GLU A 195 -34.24 -22.35 1.50
CA GLU A 195 -34.83 -22.05 0.19
C GLU A 195 -34.98 -23.31 -0.67
N GLY A 196 -33.97 -24.19 -0.71
CA GLY A 196 -34.05 -25.49 -1.39
C GLY A 196 -35.22 -26.34 -0.90
N ASP A 197 -35.45 -26.39 0.41
CA ASP A 197 -36.59 -27.09 1.01
C ASP A 197 -37.94 -26.43 0.64
N HIS A 198 -37.99 -25.11 0.57
CA HIS A 198 -39.18 -24.36 0.13
C HIS A 198 -39.53 -24.64 -1.34
N VAL A 199 -38.53 -24.69 -2.22
CA VAL A 199 -38.73 -25.03 -3.64
C VAL A 199 -39.32 -26.44 -3.77
N GLY A 200 -38.76 -27.42 -3.07
CA GLY A 200 -39.28 -28.80 -3.08
C GLY A 200 -40.71 -28.93 -2.53
N ARG A 201 -41.06 -28.15 -1.50
CA ARG A 201 -42.46 -28.06 -1.00
C ARG A 201 -43.40 -27.42 -2.01
N SER A 202 -42.96 -26.36 -2.69
CA SER A 202 -43.75 -25.65 -3.69
C SER A 202 -44.10 -26.53 -4.89
N PHE A 203 -43.14 -27.31 -5.40
CA PHE A 203 -43.42 -28.27 -6.48
C PHE A 203 -44.38 -29.39 -6.06
N ARG A 204 -44.29 -29.89 -4.82
CA ARG A 204 -45.26 -30.86 -4.30
C ARG A 204 -46.67 -30.27 -4.24
N TRP A 205 -46.80 -29.06 -3.73
CA TRP A 205 -48.08 -28.35 -3.70
C TRP A 205 -48.67 -28.14 -5.09
N LEU A 206 -47.87 -27.68 -6.06
CA LEU A 206 -48.29 -27.51 -7.46
C LEU A 206 -48.77 -28.84 -8.08
N LYS A 207 -48.07 -29.94 -7.79
CA LYS A 207 -48.48 -31.29 -8.24
C LYS A 207 -49.84 -31.68 -7.67
N GLU A 208 -50.06 -31.45 -6.37
CA GLU A 208 -51.34 -31.75 -5.72
C GLU A 208 -52.48 -30.90 -6.27
N GLU A 209 -52.24 -29.62 -6.54
CA GLU A 209 -53.24 -28.73 -7.14
C GLU A 209 -53.60 -29.16 -8.57
N TRP A 210 -52.61 -29.55 -9.38
CA TRP A 210 -52.86 -30.03 -10.74
C TRP A 210 -53.71 -31.30 -10.74
N VAL A 211 -53.47 -32.26 -9.85
CA VAL A 211 -54.28 -33.48 -9.73
C VAL A 211 -55.73 -33.19 -9.30
N ARG A 212 -55.97 -32.09 -8.57
CA ARG A 212 -57.31 -31.69 -8.13
C ARG A 212 -58.13 -30.95 -9.21
N ARG A 213 -57.48 -30.47 -10.28
CA ARG A 213 -58.14 -29.84 -11.43
C ARG A 213 -58.50 -30.87 -12.48
#